data_AF-A0A940SRA6-F1
#
_entry.id   AF-A0A940SRA6-F1
#
_cell.length_a   1.000
_cell.length_b   1.000
_cell.length_c   1.000
_cell.angle_alpha   90.00
_cell.angle_beta   90.00
_cell.angle_gamma   90.00
#
_symmetry.space_group_name_H-M   'P 1'
#
loop_
_entity.id
_entity.type
_entity.pdbx_description
1 polymer ?
#
loop_
_entity_poly.entity_id
_entity_poly.type
_entity_poly.pdbx_seq_one_letter_code
_entity_poly.pdbx_strand_id
1 'polypeptide(L)'
;RGIITSLIQQMYAAVKNADPDIVFSVSPQGNPKANSETQFADVPAWIGETQCCDWIIPQLYYGYENETLPFSELLRQWTALPRNENVKLLTGLAVYKYGQSDPFAGSGADEWLKEKYLPARQAADALGNSAVSGIALYHGDAVRSLPPDERDALKQVLTAHHHEL
;
A
#
# COMPACT_ATOMS: atom_id res chain seq x y z
N ARG A 1 14.46 16.89 1.83
CA ARG A 1 14.69 15.42 1.87
C ARG A 1 15.43 15.02 3.15
N GLY A 2 16.64 15.52 3.42
CA GLY A 2 17.43 15.14 4.61
C GLY A 2 16.74 15.28 5.97
N ILE A 3 15.92 16.30 6.19
CA ILE A 3 15.19 16.48 7.46
C ILE A 3 14.16 15.37 7.68
N ILE A 4 13.37 15.02 6.66
CA ILE A 4 12.33 13.97 6.78
C ILE A 4 13.00 12.62 6.98
N THR A 5 14.04 12.29 6.19
CA THR A 5 14.81 11.06 6.39
C THR A 5 15.39 10.98 7.79
N SER A 6 16.00 12.06 8.29
CA SER A 6 16.57 12.09 9.64
C SER A 6 15.51 11.91 10.73
N LEU A 7 14.32 12.50 10.58
CA LEU A 7 13.21 12.28 11.50
C LEU A 7 12.78 10.81 11.53
N ILE A 8 12.58 10.20 10.37
CA ILE A 8 12.18 8.78 10.26
C ILE A 8 13.25 7.87 10.86
N GLN A 9 14.53 8.13 10.59
CA GLN A 9 15.64 7.37 11.19
C GLN A 9 15.66 7.47 12.72
N GLN A 10 15.43 8.68 13.26
CA GLN A 10 15.37 8.88 14.72
C GLN A 10 14.18 8.15 15.34
N MET A 11 13.01 8.15 14.68
CA MET A 11 11.85 7.39 15.12
C MET A 11 12.11 5.88 15.09
N TYR A 12 12.69 5.37 14.00
CA TYR A 12 13.09 3.97 13.89
C TYR A 12 14.04 3.57 15.01
N ALA A 13 15.12 4.33 15.19
CA ALA A 13 16.10 4.08 16.25
C ALA A 13 15.47 4.13 17.64
N ALA A 14 14.57 5.08 17.91
CA ALA A 14 13.88 5.18 19.20
C ALA A 14 13.03 3.93 19.47
N VAL A 15 12.29 3.43 18.48
CA VAL A 15 11.50 2.19 18.61
C VAL A 15 12.41 0.99 18.85
N LYS A 16 13.46 0.83 18.05
CA LYS A 16 14.38 -0.32 18.16
C LYS A 16 15.20 -0.33 19.45
N ASN A 17 15.53 0.85 19.97
CA ASN A 17 16.20 0.97 21.26
C ASN A 17 15.25 0.66 22.44
N ALA A 18 13.94 0.90 22.29
CA ALA A 18 12.97 0.55 23.31
C ALA A 18 12.70 -0.97 23.32
N ASP A 19 12.52 -1.55 22.13
CA ASP A 19 12.35 -2.98 21.94
C ASP A 19 12.67 -3.35 20.47
N PRO A 20 13.70 -4.16 20.19
CA PRO A 20 14.07 -4.52 18.82
C PRO A 20 12.99 -5.34 18.09
N ASP A 21 12.09 -6.02 18.82
CA ASP A 21 11.05 -6.88 18.26
C ASP A 21 9.81 -6.09 17.80
N ILE A 22 9.66 -4.82 18.20
CA ILE A 22 8.55 -3.97 17.76
C ILE A 22 8.73 -3.56 16.30
N VAL A 23 7.77 -3.89 15.44
CA VAL A 23 7.74 -3.45 14.04
C VAL A 23 7.48 -1.95 13.94
N PHE A 24 8.34 -1.25 13.21
CA PHE A 24 8.13 0.14 12.80
C PHE A 24 7.84 0.21 11.30
N SER A 25 6.65 0.69 10.95
CA SER A 25 6.20 0.81 9.56
C SER A 25 5.99 2.25 9.13
N VAL A 26 6.24 2.56 7.85
CA VAL A 26 5.95 3.87 7.24
C VAL A 26 5.00 3.68 6.06
N SER A 27 3.97 4.52 5.95
CA SER A 27 3.00 4.48 4.85
C SER A 27 3.09 5.75 3.97
N PRO A 28 3.92 5.74 2.90
CA PRO A 28 4.03 6.86 1.98
C PRO A 28 2.87 6.88 0.96
N GLN A 29 2.78 7.95 0.16
CA GLN A 29 1.83 7.99 -0.95
C GLN A 29 2.15 6.93 -1.99
N GLY A 30 1.14 6.47 -2.73
CA GLY A 30 1.33 5.49 -3.81
C GLY A 30 2.15 6.00 -5.00
N ASN A 31 2.22 7.31 -5.24
CA ASN A 31 3.00 7.88 -6.34
C ASN A 31 4.47 8.14 -5.91
N PRO A 32 5.46 7.38 -6.42
CA PRO A 32 6.86 7.54 -6.03
C PRO A 32 7.44 8.92 -6.40
N LYS A 33 7.01 9.50 -7.53
CA LYS A 33 7.44 10.84 -7.96
C LYS A 33 6.99 11.90 -6.97
N ALA A 34 5.71 11.87 -6.58
CA ALA A 34 5.14 12.81 -5.61
C ALA A 34 5.80 12.68 -4.23
N ASN A 35 6.11 11.46 -3.77
CA ASN A 35 6.87 11.25 -2.54
C ASN A 35 8.17 12.08 -2.55
N SER A 36 8.94 12.00 -3.64
CA SER A 36 10.24 12.65 -3.73
C SER A 36 10.16 14.17 -3.99
N GLU A 37 9.19 14.63 -4.78
CA GLU A 37 9.11 16.00 -5.29
C GLU A 37 8.26 16.92 -4.40
N THR A 38 7.19 16.40 -3.78
CA THR A 38 6.24 17.21 -3.01
C THR A 38 6.25 16.89 -1.52
N GLN A 39 6.44 15.62 -1.15
CA GLN A 39 6.48 15.20 0.26
C GLN A 39 7.91 15.19 0.82
N PHE A 40 8.91 15.33 -0.05
CA PHE A 40 10.34 15.20 0.29
C PHE A 40 10.69 13.88 1.01
N ALA A 41 9.87 12.85 0.79
CA ALA A 41 10.02 11.50 1.28
C ALA A 41 10.96 10.71 0.35
N ASP A 42 12.15 10.38 0.85
CA ASP A 42 13.17 9.66 0.10
C ASP A 42 13.00 8.14 0.26
N VAL A 43 11.86 7.65 -0.23
CA VAL A 43 11.47 6.25 -0.08
C VAL A 43 12.55 5.28 -0.56
N PRO A 44 13.19 5.45 -1.74
CA PRO A 44 14.26 4.54 -2.17
C PRO A 44 15.40 4.45 -1.16
N ALA A 45 15.78 5.57 -0.53
CA ALA A 45 16.77 5.53 0.55
C ALA A 45 16.23 4.77 1.77
N TRP A 46 14.99 5.01 2.18
CA TRP A 46 14.37 4.43 3.38
C TRP A 46 14.22 2.92 3.36
N ILE A 47 14.02 2.35 2.18
CA ILE A 47 13.80 0.90 2.00
C ILE A 47 15.07 0.16 1.56
N GLY A 48 16.11 0.89 1.16
CA GLY A 48 17.38 0.35 0.68
C GLY A 48 18.48 0.50 1.72
N GLU A 49 19.28 1.55 1.58
CA GLU A 49 20.54 1.72 2.31
C GLU A 49 20.36 2.25 3.74
N THR A 50 19.28 2.99 3.98
CA THR A 50 19.02 3.59 5.29
C THR A 50 18.03 2.74 6.07
N GLN A 51 18.42 2.27 7.26
CA GLN A 51 17.52 1.54 8.16
C GLN A 51 16.45 2.48 8.73
N CYS A 52 15.39 2.71 7.95
CA CYS A 52 14.32 3.67 8.29
C CYS A 52 13.00 3.00 8.71
N CYS A 53 12.77 1.75 8.31
CA CYS A 53 11.56 1.02 8.65
C CYS A 53 11.77 -0.47 8.48
N ASP A 54 10.96 -1.26 9.17
CA ASP A 54 10.86 -2.69 8.91
C ASP A 54 9.87 -2.93 7.77
N TRP A 55 8.73 -2.23 7.76
CA TRP A 55 7.70 -2.38 6.74
C TRP A 55 7.40 -1.06 6.03
N ILE A 56 7.30 -1.11 4.70
CA ILE A 56 6.84 0.02 3.87
C ILE A 56 5.45 -0.28 3.32
N ILE A 57 4.53 0.68 3.45
CA ILE A 57 3.11 0.51 3.10
C ILE A 57 2.64 1.59 2.13
N PRO A 58 3.03 1.54 0.83
CA PRO A 58 2.53 2.50 -0.15
C PRO A 58 1.01 2.49 -0.26
N GLN A 59 0.42 3.69 -0.26
CA GLN A 59 -1.01 3.91 -0.40
C GLN A 59 -1.44 3.82 -1.87
N LEU A 60 -1.67 2.59 -2.38
CA LEU A 60 -2.13 2.35 -3.75
C LEU A 60 -3.64 2.58 -3.87
N TYR A 61 -4.06 3.81 -3.57
CA TYR A 61 -5.45 4.22 -3.43
C TYR A 61 -6.09 4.63 -4.77
N TYR A 62 -5.83 3.85 -5.81
CA TYR A 62 -6.20 4.13 -7.18
C TYR A 62 -6.88 2.91 -7.79
N GLY A 63 -7.82 3.12 -8.70
CA GLY A 63 -8.42 2.05 -9.48
C GLY A 63 -7.50 1.57 -10.62
N TYR A 64 -7.87 0.49 -11.30
CA TYR A 64 -7.14 0.02 -12.48
C TYR A 64 -7.25 1.00 -13.65
N GLU A 65 -8.36 1.72 -13.75
CA GLU A 65 -8.69 2.64 -14.84
C GLU A 65 -8.28 4.09 -14.55
N ASN A 66 -7.56 4.34 -13.45
CA ASN A 66 -7.02 5.68 -13.20
C ASN A 66 -6.03 6.06 -14.32
N GLU A 67 -6.31 7.16 -15.03
CA GLU A 67 -5.53 7.55 -16.23
C GLU A 67 -4.06 7.86 -15.95
N THR A 68 -3.74 8.31 -14.73
CA THR A 68 -2.40 8.81 -14.40
C THR A 68 -1.62 7.86 -13.49
N LEU A 69 -2.34 7.16 -12.61
CA LEU A 69 -1.79 6.34 -11.54
C LEU A 69 -2.55 5.01 -11.43
N PRO A 70 -2.66 4.22 -12.51
CA PRO A 70 -3.42 2.97 -12.47
C PRO A 70 -2.79 1.98 -11.50
N PHE A 71 -3.63 1.28 -10.74
CA PHE A 71 -3.21 0.37 -9.67
C PHE A 71 -2.11 -0.60 -10.10
N SER A 72 -2.29 -1.29 -11.23
CA SER A 72 -1.34 -2.31 -11.71
C SER A 72 0.04 -1.73 -12.00
N GLU A 73 0.10 -0.52 -12.54
CA GLU A 73 1.37 0.14 -12.85
C GLU A 73 2.07 0.59 -11.56
N LEU A 74 1.32 1.11 -10.59
CA LEU A 74 1.89 1.44 -9.28
C LEU A 74 2.40 0.18 -8.57
N LEU A 75 1.63 -0.90 -8.55
CA LEU A 75 2.05 -2.17 -7.96
C LEU A 75 3.35 -2.66 -8.61
N ARG A 76 3.45 -2.59 -9.94
CA ARG A 76 4.66 -2.93 -10.70
C ARG A 76 5.84 -2.04 -10.32
N GLN A 77 5.64 -0.72 -10.22
CA GLN A 77 6.70 0.22 -9.82
C GLN A 77 7.22 -0.09 -8.42
N TRP A 78 6.34 -0.26 -7.44
CA TRP A 78 6.72 -0.53 -6.05
C TRP A 78 7.40 -1.89 -5.86
N THR A 79 6.92 -2.92 -6.56
CA THR A 79 7.53 -4.25 -6.50
C THR A 79 8.88 -4.31 -7.19
N ALA A 80 9.15 -3.44 -8.16
CA ALA A 80 10.43 -3.31 -8.84
C ALA A 80 11.48 -2.45 -8.10
N LEU A 81 11.11 -1.72 -7.04
CA LEU A 81 12.07 -0.94 -6.27
C LEU A 81 13.06 -1.88 -5.55
N PRO A 82 14.39 -1.67 -5.70
CA PRO A 82 15.37 -2.38 -4.90
C PRO A 82 15.12 -2.12 -3.40
N ARG A 83 15.15 -3.18 -2.60
CA ARG A 83 14.94 -3.11 -1.15
C ARG A 83 15.94 -3.99 -0.43
N ASN A 84 16.27 -3.57 0.79
CA ASN A 84 16.92 -4.44 1.75
C ASN A 84 16.01 -5.65 2.02
N GLU A 85 16.60 -6.85 2.11
CA GLU A 85 15.88 -8.10 2.34
C GLU A 85 15.05 -8.11 3.63
N ASN A 86 15.44 -7.30 4.61
CA ASN A 86 14.75 -7.18 5.90
C ASN A 86 13.55 -6.21 5.84
N VAL A 87 13.37 -5.47 4.74
CA VAL A 87 12.25 -4.54 4.58
C VAL A 87 11.09 -5.21 3.84
N LYS A 88 9.97 -5.41 4.54
CA LYS A 88 8.74 -5.98 3.95
C LYS A 88 7.94 -4.90 3.23
N LEU A 89 7.42 -5.25 2.05
CA LEU A 89 6.49 -4.41 1.29
C LEU A 89 5.06 -4.89 1.54
N LEU A 90 4.20 -4.02 2.08
CA LEU A 90 2.77 -4.26 2.16
C LEU A 90 2.03 -3.27 1.26
N THR A 91 0.98 -3.69 0.58
CA THR A 91 0.21 -2.78 -0.28
C THR A 91 -0.97 -2.17 0.48
N GLY A 92 -1.09 -0.85 0.55
CA GLY A 92 -2.26 -0.16 1.09
C GLY A 92 -3.40 -0.08 0.07
N LEU A 93 -4.60 -0.54 0.42
CA LEU A 93 -5.78 -0.55 -0.46
C LEU A 93 -6.91 0.37 0.05
N ALA A 94 -7.53 1.12 -0.87
CA ALA A 94 -8.55 2.12 -0.57
C ALA A 94 -9.98 1.57 -0.55
N VAL A 95 -10.27 0.66 0.38
CA VAL A 95 -11.61 0.07 0.51
C VAL A 95 -12.71 1.12 0.67
N TYR A 96 -12.40 2.26 1.31
CA TYR A 96 -13.33 3.37 1.47
C TYR A 96 -13.85 3.97 0.15
N LYS A 97 -13.14 3.82 -0.97
CA LYS A 97 -13.58 4.34 -2.27
C LYS A 97 -14.69 3.50 -2.91
N TYR A 98 -14.85 2.24 -2.49
CA TYR A 98 -15.85 1.35 -3.08
C TYR A 98 -17.27 1.92 -2.95
N GLY A 99 -18.02 1.89 -4.06
CA GLY A 99 -19.36 2.47 -4.17
C GLY A 99 -19.39 3.99 -4.36
N GLN A 100 -18.25 4.64 -4.62
CA GLN A 100 -18.14 6.09 -4.81
C GLN A 100 -17.47 6.42 -6.15
N SER A 101 -17.71 7.61 -6.70
CA SER A 101 -16.97 8.11 -7.85
C SER A 101 -15.65 8.75 -7.38
N ASP A 102 -14.56 8.53 -8.12
CA ASP A 102 -13.24 9.14 -7.90
C ASP A 102 -13.00 10.27 -8.92
N PRO A 103 -13.28 11.54 -8.58
CA PRO A 103 -13.20 12.65 -9.53
C PRO A 103 -11.77 12.92 -10.05
N PHE A 104 -10.76 12.29 -9.45
CA PHE A 104 -9.36 12.44 -9.85
C PHE A 104 -8.85 11.29 -10.72
N ALA A 105 -9.72 10.35 -11.11
CA ALA A 105 -9.33 9.19 -11.93
C ALA A 105 -9.49 9.37 -13.44
N GLY A 106 -9.96 10.53 -13.91
CA GLY A 106 -10.20 10.77 -15.33
C GLY A 106 -11.32 9.86 -15.84
N SER A 107 -11.11 9.15 -16.94
CA SER A 107 -12.07 8.17 -17.48
C SER A 107 -12.41 7.05 -16.48
N GLY A 108 -11.53 6.70 -15.54
CA GLY A 108 -11.81 5.73 -14.47
C GLY A 108 -12.64 6.27 -13.30
N ALA A 109 -13.24 7.46 -13.38
CA ALA A 109 -13.95 8.09 -12.26
C ALA A 109 -15.04 7.20 -11.65
N ASP A 110 -15.77 6.44 -12.46
CA ASP A 110 -16.85 5.59 -11.96
C ASP A 110 -16.44 4.13 -11.73
N GLU A 111 -15.16 3.78 -11.85
CA GLU A 111 -14.70 2.40 -11.69
C GLU A 111 -15.13 1.83 -10.34
N TRP A 112 -14.86 2.56 -9.25
CA TRP A 112 -15.24 2.17 -7.89
C TRP A 112 -16.75 2.11 -7.65
N LEU A 113 -17.55 2.77 -8.49
CA LEU A 113 -19.02 2.78 -8.41
C LEU A 113 -19.64 1.61 -9.21
N LYS A 114 -19.04 1.24 -10.33
CA LYS A 114 -19.62 0.30 -11.32
C LYS A 114 -19.02 -1.09 -11.23
N GLU A 115 -17.74 -1.19 -10.91
CA GLU A 115 -17.01 -2.45 -10.92
C GLU A 115 -17.22 -3.23 -9.63
N LYS A 116 -17.45 -4.53 -9.79
CA LYS A 116 -17.58 -5.45 -8.67
C LYS A 116 -16.22 -6.02 -8.24
N TYR A 117 -16.16 -6.39 -6.96
CA TYR A 117 -15.04 -7.10 -6.35
C TYR A 117 -13.72 -6.35 -6.46
N LEU A 118 -13.76 -5.02 -6.66
CA LEU A 118 -12.58 -4.22 -6.94
C LEU A 118 -11.53 -4.32 -5.80
N PRO A 119 -11.91 -4.19 -4.50
CA PRO A 119 -10.96 -4.43 -3.40
C PRO A 119 -10.40 -5.85 -3.36
N ALA A 120 -11.23 -6.85 -3.66
CA ALA A 120 -10.80 -8.26 -3.66
C ALA A 120 -9.84 -8.57 -4.82
N ARG A 121 -10.10 -8.03 -6.02
CA ARG A 121 -9.20 -8.14 -7.17
C ARG A 121 -7.84 -7.49 -6.89
N GLN A 122 -7.83 -6.28 -6.34
CA GLN A 122 -6.59 -5.59 -5.98
C GLN A 122 -5.81 -6.34 -4.89
N ALA A 123 -6.52 -6.92 -3.91
CA ALA A 123 -5.91 -7.78 -2.89
C ALA A 123 -5.28 -9.03 -3.52
N ALA A 124 -5.95 -9.67 -4.47
CA ALA A 124 -5.46 -10.87 -5.15
C ALA A 124 -4.21 -10.56 -6.00
N ASP A 125 -4.22 -9.46 -6.76
CA ASP A 125 -3.07 -9.04 -7.56
C ASP A 125 -1.85 -8.69 -6.67
N ALA A 126 -2.09 -8.01 -5.55
CA ALA A 126 -1.03 -7.67 -4.61
C ALA A 126 -0.45 -8.92 -3.95
N LEU A 127 -1.29 -9.81 -3.40
CA LEU A 127 -0.84 -11.00 -2.68
C LEU A 127 -0.29 -12.10 -3.62
N GLY A 128 -0.70 -12.11 -4.89
CA GLY A 128 -0.14 -12.98 -5.91
C GLY A 128 1.27 -12.57 -6.38
N ASN A 129 1.77 -11.40 -5.97
CA ASN A 129 3.12 -10.94 -6.27
C ASN A 129 4.09 -11.32 -5.15
N SER A 130 5.10 -12.14 -5.46
CA SER A 130 6.07 -12.65 -4.46
C SER A 130 6.92 -11.56 -3.79
N ALA A 131 6.99 -10.35 -4.36
CA ALA A 131 7.67 -9.22 -3.74
C ALA A 131 6.81 -8.48 -2.69
N VAL A 132 5.53 -8.85 -2.54
CA VAL A 132 4.59 -8.29 -1.57
C VAL A 132 4.41 -9.27 -0.42
N SER A 133 4.60 -8.78 0.81
CA SER A 133 4.50 -9.59 2.04
C SER A 133 3.13 -9.49 2.73
N GLY A 134 2.22 -8.66 2.21
CA GLY A 134 0.87 -8.50 2.76
C GLY A 134 0.17 -7.25 2.23
N ILE A 135 -1.00 -6.95 2.81
CA ILE A 135 -1.78 -5.76 2.46
C ILE A 135 -2.30 -5.05 3.72
N ALA A 136 -2.60 -3.76 3.60
CA ALA A 136 -3.26 -2.95 4.62
C ALA A 136 -4.54 -2.34 4.04
N LEU A 137 -5.68 -2.53 4.70
CA LEU A 137 -6.98 -2.07 4.21
C LEU A 137 -7.38 -0.74 4.87
N TYR A 138 -7.59 0.31 4.06
CA TYR A 138 -7.96 1.62 4.56
C TYR A 138 -9.42 1.98 4.23
N HIS A 139 -10.25 2.37 5.19
CA HIS A 139 -10.11 2.27 6.66
C HIS A 139 -11.07 1.21 7.23
N GLY A 140 -10.88 0.79 8.48
CA GLY A 140 -11.59 -0.35 9.08
C GLY A 140 -13.12 -0.31 8.97
N ASP A 141 -13.75 0.87 9.10
CA ASP A 141 -15.22 0.98 8.97
C ASP A 141 -15.72 0.74 7.55
N ALA A 142 -14.93 1.10 6.55
CA ALA A 142 -15.26 0.83 5.15
C ALA A 142 -15.23 -0.66 4.86
N VAL A 143 -14.24 -1.39 5.40
CA VAL A 143 -14.17 -2.85 5.29
C VAL A 143 -15.42 -3.51 5.89
N ARG A 144 -15.87 -3.02 7.06
CA ARG A 144 -17.08 -3.51 7.72
C ARG A 144 -18.36 -3.18 6.93
N SER A 145 -18.37 -2.04 6.26
CA SER A 145 -19.53 -1.50 5.53
C SER A 145 -19.63 -1.96 4.09
N LEU A 146 -18.66 -2.71 3.57
CA LEU A 146 -18.74 -3.34 2.25
C LEU A 146 -20.02 -4.18 2.13
N PRO A 147 -20.66 -4.20 0.94
CA PRO A 147 -21.71 -5.16 0.64
C PRO A 147 -21.30 -6.60 1.00
N PRO A 148 -22.23 -7.46 1.44
CA PRO A 148 -21.87 -8.79 1.92
C PRO A 148 -21.07 -9.64 0.92
N ASP A 149 -21.46 -9.65 -0.34
CA ASP A 149 -20.77 -10.34 -1.43
C ASP A 149 -19.35 -9.81 -1.66
N GLU A 150 -19.19 -8.48 -1.68
CA GLU A 150 -17.89 -7.81 -1.78
C GLU A 150 -16.94 -8.15 -0.64
N ARG A 151 -17.47 -8.09 0.59
CA ARG A 151 -16.71 -8.41 1.80
C ARG A 151 -16.32 -9.89 1.83
N ASP A 152 -17.20 -10.78 1.41
CA ASP A 152 -16.93 -12.21 1.43
C ASP A 152 -15.93 -12.62 0.34
N ALA A 153 -15.97 -11.98 -0.84
CA ALA A 153 -14.93 -12.10 -1.86
C ALA A 153 -13.55 -11.66 -1.32
N LEU A 154 -13.48 -10.50 -0.65
CA LEU A 154 -12.23 -10.02 -0.04
C LEU A 154 -11.72 -11.00 1.04
N LYS A 155 -12.60 -11.50 1.91
CA LYS A 155 -12.22 -12.51 2.92
C LYS A 155 -11.69 -13.79 2.29
N GLN A 156 -12.27 -14.24 1.18
CA GLN A 156 -11.81 -15.43 0.48
C GLN A 156 -10.36 -15.28 0.00
N VAL A 157 -10.04 -14.14 -0.61
CA VAL A 157 -8.67 -13.82 -1.05
C VAL A 157 -7.70 -13.80 0.14
N LEU A 158 -8.08 -13.13 1.24
CA LEU A 158 -7.24 -13.04 2.44
C LEU A 158 -6.99 -14.40 3.10
N THR A 159 -7.99 -15.28 3.10
CA THR A 159 -7.88 -16.61 3.72
C THR A 159 -7.03 -17.55 2.86
N ALA A 160 -7.17 -17.50 1.53
CA ALA A 160 -6.39 -18.34 0.62
C ALA A 160 -4.87 -18.13 0.79
N HIS A 161 -4.43 -16.88 0.91
CA HIS A 161 -3.01 -16.55 1.04
C HIS A 161 -2.44 -16.65 2.46
N HIS A 162 -3.28 -16.72 3.49
CA HIS A 162 -2.80 -16.98 4.86
C HIS A 162 -2.31 -18.43 5.03
N HIS A 163 -2.73 -19.36 4.17
CA HIS A 163 -2.29 -20.77 4.23
C HIS A 163 -0.98 -21.04 3.48
N GLU A 164 -0.40 -20.05 2.80
CA GLU A 164 0.81 -20.19 1.97
C GLU A 164 2.09 -19.64 2.63
N LEU A 165 1.99 -19.03 3.82
CA LEU A 165 3.10 -18.50 4.64
C LEU A 165 3.35 -19.35 5.88
#